data_AF-A0A6A3G486-F1
#
_entry.id   AF-A0A6A3G486-F1
#
_cell.length_a   1.000
_cell.length_b   1.000
_cell.length_c   1.000
_cell.angle_alpha   90.00
_cell.angle_beta   90.00
_cell.angle_gamma   90.00
#
_symmetry.space_group_name_H-M   'P 1'
#
loop_
_entity.id
_entity.type
_entity.pdbx_description
1 polymer ?
#
loop_
_entity_poly.entity_id
_entity_poly.type
_entity_poly.pdbx_seq_one_letter_code
_entity_poly.pdbx_strand_id
1 'polypeptide(L)' 'MVQRGRRAGYHNYSVKEQMLLCTVAAERKPLGRDMWEEVALEYNSRKARSWLERDFDSLRRKFRNLYGKPKPTGN' A
#
# COMPACT_ATOMS: atom_id res chain seq x y z
N MET A 1 2.13 20.72 21.88
CA MET A 1 1.82 20.10 20.57
C MET A 1 2.62 18.82 20.47
N VAL A 2 2.01 17.65 20.58
CA VAL A 2 2.74 16.38 20.43
C VAL A 2 3.01 16.19 18.95
N GLN A 3 4.26 16.40 18.52
CA GLN A 3 4.74 15.80 17.28
C GLN A 3 4.52 14.29 17.42
N ARG A 4 3.57 13.73 16.65
CA ARG A 4 3.45 12.28 16.48
C ARG A 4 4.73 11.82 15.78
N GLY A 5 5.78 11.58 16.57
CA GLY A 5 7.01 10.97 16.12
C GLY A 5 6.66 9.68 15.39
N ARG A 6 7.15 9.54 14.16
CA ARG A 6 7.06 8.30 13.38
C ARG A 6 7.61 7.19 14.27
N ARG A 7 6.78 6.19 14.63
CA ARG A 7 7.24 5.00 15.37
C ARG A 7 8.49 4.45 14.66
N ALA A 8 9.62 4.40 15.36
CA ALA A 8 10.80 3.69 14.90
C ALA A 8 10.39 2.24 14.58
N GLY A 9 10.65 1.78 13.35
CA GLY A 9 10.23 0.46 12.86
C GLY A 9 9.11 0.47 11.81
N TYR A 10 8.39 1.59 11.59
CA TYR A 10 7.43 1.65 10.48
C TYR A 10 8.15 1.90 9.15
N HIS A 11 8.60 0.82 8.51
CA HIS A 11 9.14 0.86 7.16
C HIS A 11 8.05 1.27 6.18
N ASN A 12 8.17 2.49 5.66
CA ASN A 12 7.23 3.03 4.69
C ASN A 12 7.38 2.32 3.34
N TYR A 13 6.29 2.34 2.57
CA TYR A 13 6.30 1.85 1.20
C TYR A 13 7.20 2.73 0.33
N SER A 14 8.23 2.16 -0.26
CA SER A 14 8.99 2.75 -1.37
C SER A 14 8.09 3.01 -2.59
N VAL A 15 8.56 3.77 -3.57
CA VAL A 15 7.80 4.00 -4.82
C VAL A 15 7.54 2.68 -5.54
N LYS A 16 8.52 1.76 -5.57
CA LYS A 16 8.37 0.44 -6.19
C LYS A 16 7.29 -0.41 -5.50
N GLU A 17 7.27 -0.42 -4.17
CA GLU A 17 6.20 -1.08 -3.39
C GLU A 17 4.82 -0.46 -3.70
N GLN A 18 4.74 0.87 -3.82
CA GLN A 18 3.49 1.56 -4.16
C GLN A 18 3.00 1.22 -5.57
N MET A 19 3.90 1.16 -6.55
CA MET A 19 3.55 0.77 -7.92
C MET A 19 3.05 -0.67 -7.98
N LEU A 20 3.73 -1.61 -7.31
CA LEU A 20 3.28 -3.00 -7.24
C LEU A 20 1.89 -3.11 -6.61
N LEU A 21 1.66 -2.38 -5.50
CA LEU A 21 0.33 -2.32 -4.87
C LEU A 21 -0.73 -1.81 -5.85
N CYS A 22 -0.45 -0.74 -6.61
CA CYS A 22 -1.39 -0.23 -7.61
C CYS A 22 -1.66 -1.25 -8.72
N THR A 23 -0.65 -1.96 -9.21
CA THR A 23 -0.79 -3.01 -10.23
C THR A 23 -1.69 -4.14 -9.73
N VAL A 24 -1.39 -4.72 -8.56
CA VAL A 24 -2.17 -5.84 -8.00
C VAL A 24 -3.60 -5.40 -7.69
N ALA A 25 -3.79 -4.21 -7.13
CA ALA A 25 -5.13 -3.68 -6.86
C ALA A 25 -5.93 -3.38 -8.13
N ALA A 26 -5.27 -2.96 -9.22
CA ALA A 26 -5.93 -2.75 -10.51
C ALA A 26 -6.36 -4.08 -11.17
N GLU A 27 -5.56 -5.14 -11.01
CA GLU A 27 -5.90 -6.50 -11.47
C GLU A 27 -7.08 -7.09 -10.70
N ARG A 28 -7.06 -6.99 -9.35
CA ARG A 28 -8.05 -7.62 -8.47
C ARG A 28 -9.31 -6.78 -8.25
N LYS A 29 -9.23 -5.45 -8.40
CA LYS A 29 -10.30 -4.48 -8.14
C LYS A 29 -11.02 -4.71 -6.79
N PRO A 30 -10.30 -4.69 -5.66
CA PRO A 30 -10.84 -5.13 -4.37
C PRO A 30 -11.93 -4.17 -3.85
N LEU A 31 -13.12 -4.72 -3.59
CA LEU A 31 -14.27 -4.00 -3.03
C LEU A 31 -14.45 -4.30 -1.53
N GLY A 32 -14.25 -5.55 -1.14
CA GLY A 32 -14.46 -6.07 0.22
C GLY A 32 -13.19 -6.57 0.89
N ARG A 33 -13.30 -6.93 2.16
CA ARG A 33 -12.18 -7.44 2.98
C ARG A 33 -11.52 -8.67 2.34
N ASP A 34 -12.30 -9.66 1.95
CA ASP A 34 -11.78 -10.92 1.41
C ASP A 34 -10.94 -10.69 0.15
N MET A 35 -11.36 -9.75 -0.71
CA MET A 35 -10.59 -9.35 -1.89
C MET A 35 -9.29 -8.61 -1.52
N TRP A 36 -9.27 -7.87 -0.41
CA TRP A 36 -8.05 -7.26 0.10
C TRP A 36 -7.08 -8.30 0.69
N GLU A 37 -7.59 -9.40 1.25
CA GLU A 37 -6.78 -10.54 1.67
C GLU A 37 -6.14 -11.23 0.46
N GLU A 38 -6.87 -11.41 -0.65
CA GLU A 38 -6.29 -11.88 -1.93
C GLU A 38 -5.21 -10.93 -2.46
N VAL A 39 -5.43 -9.62 -2.40
CA VAL A 39 -4.42 -8.63 -2.79
C VAL A 39 -3.17 -8.75 -1.92
N ALA A 40 -3.30 -9.04 -0.63
CA ALA A 40 -2.15 -9.24 0.24
C ALA A 40 -1.36 -10.50 -0.13
N LEU A 41 -2.05 -11.61 -0.42
CA LEU A 41 -1.42 -12.84 -0.90
C LEU A 41 -0.64 -12.60 -2.20
N GLU A 42 -1.26 -11.95 -3.18
CA GLU A 42 -0.64 -11.67 -4.48
C GLU A 42 0.51 -10.65 -4.36
N TYR A 43 0.34 -9.61 -3.54
CA TYR A 43 1.41 -8.64 -3.30
C TYR A 43 2.64 -9.32 -2.66
N ASN A 44 2.43 -10.15 -1.64
CA ASN A 44 3.50 -10.81 -0.92
C ASN A 44 4.17 -11.94 -1.73
N SER A 45 3.47 -12.54 -2.71
CA SER A 45 4.07 -13.49 -3.65
C SER A 45 4.96 -12.79 -4.70
N ARG A 46 4.58 -11.58 -5.13
CA ARG A 46 5.30 -10.80 -6.16
C ARG A 46 6.36 -9.84 -5.63
N LYS A 47 6.38 -9.55 -4.31
CA LYS A 47 7.33 -8.58 -3.73
C LYS A 47 8.77 -9.03 -3.91
N ALA A 48 9.69 -8.07 -3.96
CA ALA A 48 11.12 -8.39 -3.85
C ALA A 48 11.42 -9.05 -2.50
N ARG A 49 12.37 -9.99 -2.48
CA ARG A 49 12.73 -10.75 -1.26
C ARG A 49 13.18 -9.84 -0.11
N SER A 50 13.79 -8.69 -0.40
CA SER A 50 14.22 -7.70 0.59
C SER A 50 13.09 -6.83 1.14
N TRP A 51 11.89 -6.88 0.57
CA TRP A 51 10.75 -6.11 1.05
C TRP A 51 10.02 -6.87 2.16
N LEU A 52 9.50 -6.10 3.12
CA LEU A 52 8.67 -6.67 4.17
C LEU A 52 7.34 -7.17 3.61
N GLU A 53 6.83 -8.22 4.24
CA GLU A 53 5.45 -8.64 4.04
C GLU A 53 4.48 -7.58 4.56
N ARG A 54 3.34 -7.46 3.90
CA ARG A 54 2.30 -6.50 4.23
C ARG A 54 0.97 -7.22 4.41
N ASP A 55 0.29 -6.91 5.50
CA ASP A 55 -1.09 -7.35 5.70
C ASP A 55 -2.07 -6.55 4.81
N PHE A 56 -3.29 -7.08 4.71
CA PHE A 56 -4.34 -6.50 3.88
C PHE A 56 -4.73 -5.08 4.34
N ASP A 57 -4.72 -4.80 5.65
CA ASP A 57 -5.13 -3.50 6.20
C ASP A 57 -4.11 -2.41 5.85
N SER A 58 -2.83 -2.73 5.98
CA SER A 58 -1.72 -1.86 5.59
C SER A 58 -1.78 -1.52 4.10
N LEU A 59 -2.01 -2.51 3.24
CA LEU A 59 -2.14 -2.32 1.79
C LEU A 59 -3.37 -1.47 1.44
N ARG A 60 -4.55 -1.80 2.01
CA ARG A 60 -5.79 -1.05 1.81
C ARG A 60 -5.64 0.41 2.22
N ARG A 61 -5.13 0.65 3.43
CA ARG A 61 -4.90 2.00 3.95
C ARG A 61 -3.90 2.77 3.07
N LYS A 62 -2.82 2.12 2.63
CA LYS A 62 -1.84 2.76 1.74
C LYS A 62 -2.46 3.12 0.40
N PHE A 63 -3.20 2.21 -0.24
CA PHE A 63 -3.86 2.44 -1.51
C PHE A 63 -4.88 3.59 -1.45
N ARG A 64 -5.73 3.62 -0.41
CA ARG A 64 -6.68 4.73 -0.20
C ARG A 64 -5.96 6.08 -0.03
N ASN A 65 -4.84 6.09 0.68
CA ASN A 65 -4.00 7.28 0.82
C ASN A 65 -3.32 7.71 -0.50
N LEU A 66 -3.16 6.81 -1.48
CA LEU A 66 -2.65 7.16 -2.80
C LEU A 66 -3.76 7.76 -3.68
N TYR A 67 -4.94 7.15 -3.67
CA TYR A 67 -6.10 7.65 -4.40
C TYR A 67 -6.62 8.99 -3.88
N GLY A 68 -6.54 9.22 -2.56
CA GLY A 68 -7.00 10.47 -1.94
C GLY A 68 -6.09 11.68 -2.16
N LYS A 69 -4.93 11.51 -2.81
CA LYS A 69 -4.07 12.65 -3.11
C LYS A 69 -4.62 13.38 -4.34
N PRO A 70 -4.92 14.68 -4.24
CA PRO A 70 -5.25 15.47 -5.42
C PRO A 70 -4.11 15.36 -6.42
N LYS A 71 -4.46 15.20 -7.71
CA LYS A 71 -3.48 15.29 -8.80
C LYS A 71 -2.75 16.63 -8.62
N PRO A 72 -1.41 16.67 -8.61
CA PRO A 72 -0.71 17.94 -8.46
C PRO A 72 -1.14 18.84 -9.62
N THR A 73 -1.97 19.83 -9.32
CA THR A 73 -2.23 20.97 -10.19
C THR A 73 -0.92 21.70 -10.30
N GLY A 74 -0.26 21.59 -11.46
CA GLY A 74 0.95 22.35 -11.74
C GLY A 74 0.60 23.84 -11.73
N ASN A 75 1.28 24.59 -10.87
CA ASN A 75 1.51 26.02 -11.05
C ASN A 75 2.96 26.18 -11.51
#